data_AF-A0A5C8L5T3-F1
#
_entry.id   AF-A0A5C8L5T3-F1
#
_cell.length_a   1.000
_cell.length_b   1.000
_cell.length_c   1.000
_cell.angle_alpha   90.00
_cell.angle_beta   90.00
_cell.angle_gamma   90.00
#
_symmetry.space_group_name_H-M   'P 1'
#
loop_
_entity.id
_entity.type
_entity.pdbx_description
1 polymer ?
#
loop_
_entity_poly.entity_id
_entity_poly.type
_entity_poly.pdbx_seq_one_letter_code
_entity_poly.pdbx_strand_id
1 'polypeptide(L)'
;MTEKREKVKLNQSIIDQLKTEFIDELNKCNKYPIKTLEDLNNIDYQKNNGAVYFIYATKNGKTKLRYIGKSKGNSLKSRFKSHFFGIGKGTVSRFQTVCNYRENGCEFFVKIVWTNPQSLRNLLEEIFIDEFRSKENLWNGKKLLTTTYIAHSWSVT
;
A
#
# COMPACT_ATOMS: atom_id res chain seq x y z
N MET A 1 30.08 20.85 -4.40
CA MET A 1 29.70 19.96 -5.51
C MET A 1 28.28 19.49 -5.27
N THR A 2 27.33 19.92 -6.09
CA THR A 2 25.92 19.52 -5.97
C THR A 2 25.67 18.41 -6.99
N GLU A 3 25.60 17.16 -6.55
CA GLU A 3 25.22 16.04 -7.42
C GLU A 3 23.83 16.29 -7.99
N LYS A 4 23.75 16.52 -9.31
CA LYS A 4 22.49 16.47 -10.04
C LYS A 4 21.98 15.03 -9.97
N ARG A 5 20.95 14.78 -9.16
CA ARG A 5 20.22 13.51 -9.18
C ARG A 5 19.50 13.38 -10.52
N GLU A 6 20.06 12.56 -11.39
CA GLU A 6 19.45 12.22 -12.67
C GLU A 6 18.14 11.45 -12.40
N LYS A 7 17.01 11.99 -12.87
CA LYS A 7 15.73 11.29 -12.78
C LYS A 7 15.73 10.16 -13.79
N VAL A 8 16.06 8.95 -13.33
CA VAL A 8 15.91 7.72 -14.12
C VAL A 8 14.44 7.57 -14.49
N LYS A 9 14.12 7.73 -15.78
CA LYS A 9 12.81 7.36 -16.34
C LYS A 9 12.82 5.84 -16.52
N LEU A 10 12.06 5.13 -15.67
CA LEU A 10 11.80 3.71 -15.88
C LEU A 10 11.02 3.51 -17.18
N ASN A 11 11.42 2.50 -17.96
CA ASN A 11 10.69 2.10 -19.15
C ASN A 11 9.28 1.64 -18.76
N GLN A 12 8.25 2.12 -19.48
CA GLN A 12 6.86 1.77 -19.22
C GLN A 12 6.63 0.25 -19.24
N SER A 13 7.31 -0.48 -20.14
CA SER A 13 7.24 -1.94 -20.20
C SER A 13 7.71 -2.61 -18.90
N ILE A 14 8.73 -2.05 -18.23
CA ILE A 14 9.23 -2.57 -16.95
C ILE A 14 8.19 -2.30 -15.84
N ILE A 15 7.57 -1.11 -15.85
CA ILE A 15 6.52 -0.76 -14.90
C ILE A 15 5.33 -1.71 -15.07
N ASP A 16 4.92 -1.99 -16.29
CA ASP A 16 3.78 -2.86 -16.58
C ASP A 16 4.08 -4.32 -16.19
N GLN A 17 5.31 -4.80 -16.43
CA GLN A 17 5.74 -6.11 -15.95
C GLN A 17 5.71 -6.19 -14.42
N LEU A 18 6.30 -5.21 -13.73
CA LEU A 18 6.30 -5.14 -12.26
C LEU A 18 4.88 -5.10 -11.68
N LYS A 19 3.96 -4.40 -12.36
CA LYS A 19 2.54 -4.35 -11.98
C LYS A 19 1.91 -5.74 -12.06
N THR A 20 2.08 -6.42 -13.19
CA THR A 20 1.51 -7.75 -13.42
C THR A 20 2.03 -8.76 -12.40
N GLU A 21 3.36 -8.87 -12.26
CA GLU A 21 3.99 -9.79 -11.32
C GLU A 21 3.50 -9.56 -9.89
N PHE A 22 3.41 -8.31 -9.47
CA PHE A 22 2.98 -8.00 -8.12
C PHE A 22 1.47 -8.23 -7.91
N ILE A 23 0.61 -7.97 -8.90
CA ILE A 23 -0.81 -8.31 -8.82
C ILE A 23 -0.99 -9.82 -8.65
N ASP A 24 -0.22 -10.62 -9.40
CA ASP A 24 -0.24 -12.07 -9.28
C ASP A 24 0.19 -12.51 -7.88
N GLU A 25 1.24 -11.93 -7.32
CA GLU A 25 1.66 -12.17 -5.94
C GLU A 25 0.59 -11.75 -4.92
N LEU A 26 -0.02 -10.58 -5.09
CA LEU A 26 -1.10 -10.09 -4.23
C LEU A 26 -2.32 -11.04 -4.26
N ASN A 27 -2.60 -11.65 -5.41
CA ASN A 27 -3.70 -12.61 -5.56
C ASN A 27 -3.42 -13.90 -4.77
N LYS A 28 -2.16 -14.36 -4.75
CA LYS A 28 -1.71 -15.52 -3.96
C LYS A 28 -1.61 -15.25 -2.46
N CYS A 29 -1.52 -13.99 -2.04
CA CYS A 29 -1.38 -13.64 -0.62
C CYS A 29 -2.58 -14.08 0.24
N ASN A 30 -2.26 -14.62 1.41
CA ASN A 30 -3.22 -14.89 2.48
C ASN A 30 -3.97 -13.61 2.89
N LYS A 31 -5.24 -13.78 3.23
CA LYS A 31 -6.04 -12.74 3.89
C LYS A 31 -5.86 -12.90 5.40
N TYR A 32 -5.42 -11.84 6.07
CA TYR A 32 -5.28 -11.81 7.52
C TYR A 32 -6.38 -10.93 8.12
N PRO A 33 -7.45 -11.49 8.69
CA PRO A 33 -8.46 -10.72 9.43
C PRO A 33 -7.82 -9.99 10.60
N ILE A 34 -8.27 -8.76 10.89
CA ILE A 34 -7.74 -7.94 11.99
C ILE A 34 -8.90 -7.42 12.84
N LYS A 35 -9.32 -8.21 13.83
CA LYS A 35 -10.34 -7.90 14.82
C LYS A 35 -9.70 -7.49 16.15
N THR A 36 -8.73 -8.26 16.63
CA THR A 36 -8.04 -8.04 17.91
C THR A 36 -6.53 -7.91 17.72
N LEU A 37 -5.81 -7.58 18.81
CA LEU A 37 -4.34 -7.46 18.77
C LEU A 37 -3.66 -8.82 18.53
N GLU A 38 -4.29 -9.90 19.00
CA GLU A 38 -3.81 -11.28 18.89
C GLU A 38 -3.78 -11.73 17.43
N ASP A 39 -4.70 -11.25 16.60
CA ASP A 39 -4.72 -11.54 15.15
C ASP A 39 -3.41 -11.12 14.47
N LEU A 40 -2.73 -10.09 14.99
CA LEU A 40 -1.43 -9.67 14.47
C LEU A 40 -0.33 -10.70 14.68
N ASN A 41 -0.52 -11.69 15.55
CA ASN A 41 0.42 -12.79 15.76
C ASN A 41 0.30 -13.89 14.69
N ASN A 42 -0.81 -13.93 13.95
CA ASN A 42 -1.04 -14.90 12.86
C ASN A 42 -0.29 -14.53 11.57
N ILE A 43 0.36 -13.36 11.54
CA ILE A 43 1.13 -12.87 10.40
C ILE A 43 2.57 -13.33 10.55
N ASP A 44 3.10 -14.03 9.54
CA ASP A 44 4.52 -14.34 9.45
C ASP A 44 5.32 -13.11 9.00
N TYR A 45 6.07 -12.50 9.91
CA TYR A 45 6.79 -11.25 9.65
C TYR A 45 8.20 -11.49 9.12
N GLN A 46 8.43 -11.16 7.86
CA GLN A 46 9.75 -11.23 7.23
C GLN A 46 10.60 -9.99 7.59
N LYS A 47 11.31 -10.05 8.74
CA LYS A 47 12.03 -8.90 9.33
C LYS A 47 13.03 -8.22 8.39
N ASN A 48 13.66 -8.99 7.50
CA ASN A 48 14.69 -8.51 6.58
C ASN A 48 14.13 -7.98 5.24
N ASN A 49 12.83 -8.15 4.99
CA ASN A 49 12.19 -7.74 3.74
C ASN A 49 11.41 -6.42 3.91
N GLY A 50 11.13 -5.76 2.78
CA GLY A 50 10.14 -4.70 2.73
C GLY A 50 8.74 -5.30 2.65
N ALA A 51 7.73 -4.53 3.01
CA ALA A 51 6.33 -4.94 2.91
C ALA A 51 5.53 -3.83 2.25
N VAL A 52 4.69 -4.21 1.28
CA VAL A 52 3.56 -3.43 0.80
C VAL A 52 2.30 -4.15 1.25
N TYR A 53 1.45 -3.47 2.01
CA TYR A 53 0.24 -4.04 2.58
C TYR A 53 -1.00 -3.30 2.08
N PHE A 54 -2.08 -4.05 1.96
CA PHE A 54 -3.37 -3.60 1.46
C PHE A 54 -4.40 -3.84 2.55
N ILE A 55 -5.07 -2.77 3.00
CA ILE A 55 -6.13 -2.81 3.99
C ILE A 55 -7.48 -2.82 3.26
N TYR A 56 -8.25 -3.87 3.49
CA TYR A 56 -9.58 -4.04 2.94
C TYR A 56 -10.63 -3.88 4.05
N ALA A 57 -11.75 -3.28 3.69
CA ALA A 57 -12.94 -3.20 4.54
C ALA A 57 -14.08 -3.99 3.90
N THR A 58 -14.74 -4.82 4.69
CA THR A 58 -15.86 -5.67 4.28
C THR A 58 -17.13 -5.27 5.02
N LYS A 59 -18.22 -5.04 4.30
CA LYS A 59 -19.55 -4.80 4.88
C LYS A 59 -20.60 -5.55 4.07
N ASN A 60 -21.43 -6.36 4.74
CA ASN A 60 -22.50 -7.15 4.10
C ASN A 60 -21.99 -7.97 2.90
N GLY A 61 -20.86 -8.67 3.07
CA GLY A 61 -20.20 -9.46 2.02
C GLY A 61 -19.46 -8.66 0.93
N LYS A 62 -19.62 -7.33 0.88
CA LYS A 62 -18.93 -6.47 -0.10
C LYS A 62 -17.60 -6.01 0.45
N THR A 63 -16.52 -6.39 -0.24
CA THR A 63 -15.15 -6.01 0.10
C THR A 63 -14.68 -4.83 -0.76
N LYS A 64 -14.04 -3.83 -0.16
CA LYS A 64 -13.37 -2.74 -0.89
C LYS A 64 -11.96 -2.51 -0.38
N LEU A 65 -11.03 -2.20 -1.29
CA LEU A 65 -9.70 -1.74 -0.92
C LEU A 65 -9.80 -0.32 -0.37
N ARG A 66 -9.18 -0.08 0.80
CA ARG A 66 -9.28 1.20 1.50
C ARG A 66 -7.94 1.90 1.65
N TYR A 67 -6.86 1.16 1.82
CA TYR A 67 -5.57 1.79 2.02
C TYR A 67 -4.45 0.88 1.56
N ILE A 68 -3.45 1.48 0.91
CA ILE A 68 -2.21 0.81 0.53
C ILE A 68 -1.10 1.47 1.35
N GLY A 69 -0.27 0.69 2.00
CA GLY A 69 0.83 1.24 2.77
C GLY A 69 2.09 0.41 2.66
N LYS A 70 3.21 1.02 3.02
CA LYS A 70 4.49 0.33 3.15
C LYS A 70 5.07 0.33 4.55
N SER A 71 5.94 -0.64 4.80
CA SER A 71 6.77 -0.72 6.00
C SER A 71 8.06 -1.50 5.74
N LYS A 72 9.09 -1.28 6.55
CA LYS A 72 10.12 -2.30 6.76
C LYS A 72 9.49 -3.49 7.50
N GLY A 73 9.92 -4.71 7.23
CA GLY A 73 9.32 -5.90 7.81
C GLY A 73 9.39 -5.91 9.34
N ASN A 74 10.53 -5.53 9.91
CA ASN A 74 10.71 -5.39 11.36
C ASN A 74 9.76 -4.35 12.02
N SER A 75 9.16 -3.45 11.24
CA SER A 75 8.30 -2.36 11.72
C SER A 75 6.81 -2.58 11.38
N LEU A 76 6.49 -3.64 10.62
CA LEU A 76 5.14 -3.85 10.07
C LEU A 76 4.10 -4.09 11.18
N LYS A 77 4.44 -4.92 12.18
CA LYS A 77 3.55 -5.17 13.34
C LYS A 77 3.21 -3.87 14.08
N SER A 78 4.20 -3.00 14.27
CA SER A 78 3.99 -1.70 14.91
C SER A 78 3.12 -0.78 14.05
N ARG A 79 3.26 -0.81 12.72
CA ARG A 79 2.37 -0.09 11.79
C ARG A 79 0.92 -0.57 11.88
N PHE A 80 0.68 -1.88 11.95
CA PHE A 80 -0.68 -2.39 12.13
C PHE A 80 -1.25 -2.05 13.50
N LYS A 81 -0.44 -2.12 14.57
CA LYS A 81 -0.82 -1.62 15.90
C LYS A 81 -1.30 -0.16 15.86
N SER A 82 -0.58 0.69 15.15
CA SER A 82 -0.95 2.09 14.99
C SER A 82 -2.23 2.27 14.17
N HIS A 83 -2.37 1.58 13.03
CA HIS A 83 -3.52 1.73 12.14
C HIS A 83 -4.83 1.17 12.70
N PHE A 84 -4.79 0.02 13.37
CA PHE A 84 -6.00 -0.71 13.79
C PHE A 84 -6.36 -0.53 15.27
N PHE A 85 -5.40 -0.10 16.09
CA PHE A 85 -5.56 -0.07 17.55
C PHE A 85 -5.03 1.22 18.20
N GLY A 86 -4.51 2.17 17.44
CA GLY A 86 -4.02 3.44 17.98
C GLY A 86 -2.76 3.31 18.84
N ILE A 87 -2.05 2.18 18.78
CA ILE A 87 -0.87 1.92 19.61
C ILE A 87 0.42 2.27 18.85
N GLY A 88 1.25 3.12 19.46
CA GLY A 88 2.59 3.47 18.98
C GLY A 88 2.74 4.93 18.55
N LYS A 89 3.89 5.27 17.94
CA LYS A 89 4.20 6.63 17.45
C LYS A 89 3.76 6.79 15.99
N GLY A 90 2.92 7.78 15.70
CA GLY A 90 2.46 8.10 14.35
C GLY A 90 1.12 8.83 14.33
N THR A 91 0.73 9.35 13.16
CA THR A 91 -0.54 10.05 12.98
C THR A 91 -1.72 9.08 13.09
N VAL A 92 -2.52 9.25 14.16
CA VAL A 92 -3.70 8.44 14.53
C VAL A 92 -4.85 8.50 13.51
N SER A 93 -4.72 9.29 12.45
CA SER A 93 -5.75 9.50 11.41
C SER A 93 -6.35 8.20 10.84
N ARG A 94 -5.55 7.13 10.69
CA ARG A 94 -6.06 5.84 10.18
C ARG A 94 -6.83 5.06 11.23
N PHE A 95 -6.38 5.11 12.49
CA PHE A 95 -7.11 4.49 13.58
C PHE A 95 -8.51 5.06 13.72
N GLN A 96 -8.65 6.40 13.71
CA GLN A 96 -9.96 7.04 13.74
C GLN A 96 -10.85 6.60 12.57
N THR A 97 -10.28 6.53 11.36
CA THR A 97 -11.01 6.06 10.17
C THR A 97 -11.46 4.60 10.34
N VAL A 98 -10.60 3.72 10.87
CA VAL A 98 -10.92 2.32 11.14
C VAL A 98 -12.02 2.19 12.19
N CYS A 99 -11.97 2.95 13.28
CA CYS A 99 -13.01 2.96 14.31
C CYS A 99 -14.36 3.33 13.72
N ASN A 100 -14.45 4.45 12.98
CA ASN A 100 -15.69 4.87 12.34
C ASN A 100 -16.26 3.78 11.41
N TYR A 101 -15.41 3.09 10.66
CA TYR A 101 -15.86 1.99 9.80
C TYR A 101 -16.33 0.77 10.60
N ARG A 102 -15.64 0.41 11.69
CA ARG A 102 -16.04 -0.68 12.60
C ARG A 102 -17.39 -0.38 13.26
N GLU A 103 -17.59 0.84 13.75
CA GLU A 103 -18.88 1.31 14.30
C GLU A 103 -20.02 1.21 13.27
N ASN A 104 -19.69 1.34 11.98
CA ASN A 104 -20.61 1.15 10.86
C ASN A 104 -20.73 -0.31 10.39
N GLY A 105 -20.26 -1.28 11.18
CA GLY A 105 -20.37 -2.71 10.91
C GLY A 105 -19.38 -3.25 9.87
N CYS A 106 -18.27 -2.54 9.62
CA CYS A 106 -17.23 -3.06 8.72
C CYS A 106 -16.24 -3.95 9.46
N GLU A 107 -15.88 -5.07 8.84
CA GLU A 107 -14.75 -5.90 9.23
C GLU A 107 -13.53 -5.58 8.37
N PHE A 108 -12.34 -5.89 8.88
CA PHE A 108 -11.07 -5.58 8.22
C PHE A 108 -10.21 -6.83 8.04
N PHE A 109 -9.53 -6.89 6.89
CA PHE A 109 -8.41 -7.81 6.69
C PHE A 109 -7.29 -7.11 5.93
N VAL A 110 -6.09 -7.68 6.00
CA VAL A 110 -4.93 -7.23 5.22
C VAL A 110 -4.40 -8.32 4.31
N LYS A 111 -3.84 -7.90 3.18
CA LYS A 111 -2.91 -8.71 2.37
C LYS A 111 -1.55 -8.03 2.37
N ILE A 112 -0.47 -8.82 2.35
CA ILE A 112 0.90 -8.32 2.48
C ILE A 112 1.75 -8.96 1.38
N VAL A 113 2.33 -8.14 0.53
CA VAL A 113 3.35 -8.56 -0.43
C VAL A 113 4.71 -8.16 0.12
N TRP A 114 5.58 -9.14 0.27
CA TRP A 114 6.95 -8.94 0.73
C TRP A 114 7.86 -8.59 -0.45
N THR A 115 8.83 -7.71 -0.23
CA THR A 115 9.70 -7.17 -1.27
C THR A 115 11.17 -7.33 -0.87
N ASN A 116 12.00 -7.77 -1.80
CA ASN A 116 13.45 -7.80 -1.66
C ASN A 116 14.09 -7.18 -2.92
N PRO A 117 14.93 -6.13 -2.82
CA PRO A 117 15.40 -5.45 -1.61
C PRO A 117 14.29 -4.69 -0.89
N GLN A 118 14.51 -4.35 0.40
CA GLN A 118 13.50 -3.60 1.17
C GLN A 118 13.06 -2.33 0.44
N SER A 119 13.97 -1.61 -0.21
CA SER A 119 13.73 -0.34 -0.91
C SER A 119 12.65 -0.42 -1.99
N LEU A 120 12.47 -1.60 -2.61
CA LEU A 120 11.50 -1.82 -3.68
C LEU A 120 10.05 -1.50 -3.24
N ARG A 121 9.74 -1.68 -1.95
CA ARG A 121 8.44 -1.32 -1.35
C ARG A 121 8.00 0.12 -1.64
N ASN A 122 8.96 1.05 -1.81
CA ASN A 122 8.64 2.46 -2.05
C ASN A 122 8.04 2.66 -3.44
N LEU A 123 8.70 2.09 -4.46
CA LEU A 123 8.25 2.17 -5.85
C LEU A 123 6.91 1.46 -6.01
N LEU A 124 6.79 0.24 -5.48
CA LEU A 124 5.56 -0.56 -5.59
C LEU A 124 4.37 0.12 -4.91
N GLU A 125 4.53 0.66 -3.69
CA GLU A 125 3.45 1.42 -3.03
C GLU A 125 2.95 2.56 -3.92
N GLU A 126 3.84 3.32 -4.54
CA GLU A 126 3.47 4.44 -5.40
C GLU A 126 2.73 3.98 -6.66
N ILE A 127 3.25 2.96 -7.34
CA ILE A 127 2.62 2.37 -8.53
C ILE A 127 1.19 1.92 -8.21
N PHE A 128 0.97 1.21 -7.09
CA PHE A 128 -0.36 0.71 -6.76
C PHE A 128 -1.31 1.77 -6.22
N ILE A 129 -0.80 2.74 -5.47
CA ILE A 129 -1.63 3.90 -5.10
C ILE A 129 -2.16 4.56 -6.36
N ASP A 130 -1.31 4.83 -7.35
CA ASP A 130 -1.73 5.52 -8.57
C ASP A 130 -2.68 4.65 -9.42
N GLU A 131 -2.42 3.35 -9.52
CA GLU A 131 -3.28 2.37 -10.23
C GLU A 131 -4.68 2.25 -9.64
N PHE A 132 -4.78 2.19 -8.30
CA PHE A 132 -6.05 1.98 -7.62
C PHE A 132 -6.78 3.28 -7.24
N ARG A 133 -6.12 4.44 -7.25
CA ARG A 133 -6.73 5.72 -6.81
C ARG A 133 -7.94 6.14 -7.64
N SER A 134 -7.96 5.88 -8.94
CA SER A 134 -9.11 6.20 -9.80
C SER A 134 -10.25 5.18 -9.67
N LYS A 135 -9.91 3.94 -9.32
CA LYS A 135 -10.83 2.80 -9.23
C LYS A 135 -11.46 2.67 -7.84
N GLU A 136 -10.72 3.09 -6.81
CA GLU A 136 -11.04 2.90 -5.41
C GLU A 136 -11.00 4.24 -4.67
N ASN A 137 -11.96 4.46 -3.76
CA ASN A 137 -11.91 5.60 -2.85
C ASN A 137 -10.90 5.34 -1.72
N LEU A 138 -9.61 5.34 -2.09
CA LEU A 138 -8.49 5.07 -1.19
C LEU A 138 -8.34 6.19 -0.17
N TRP A 139 -8.04 5.81 1.06
CA TRP A 139 -7.75 6.70 2.17
C TRP A 139 -6.39 7.38 2.01
N ASN A 140 -5.48 6.84 1.18
CA ASN A 140 -4.21 7.44 0.83
C ASN A 140 -4.38 8.91 0.46
N GLY A 141 -3.64 9.81 1.12
CA GLY A 141 -3.73 11.24 0.86
C GLY A 141 -3.54 11.56 -0.62
N LYS A 142 -4.16 12.65 -1.11
CA LYS A 142 -3.89 13.17 -2.45
C LYS A 142 -2.39 13.40 -2.57
N LYS A 143 -1.73 12.77 -3.54
CA LYS A 143 -0.36 13.15 -3.89
C LYS A 143 -0.46 14.55 -4.51
N LEU A 144 0.19 15.54 -3.91
CA LEU A 144 0.51 16.83 -4.54
C LEU A 144 1.60 16.64 -5.63
N LEU A 145 1.53 15.58 -6.44
CA LEU A 145 2.45 15.40 -7.55
C LEU A 145 1.84 16.02 -8.80
N THR A 146 2.15 17.30 -8.99
CA THR A 146 2.52 17.85 -10.30
C THR A 146 3.67 17.03 -10.90
N THR A 147 3.38 15.82 -11.35
CA THR A 147 4.14 15.24 -12.45
C THR A 147 3.26 15.42 -13.67
N THR A 148 3.38 16.59 -14.30
CA THR A 148 2.81 16.85 -15.61
C THR A 148 3.28 15.74 -16.54
N TYR A 149 2.38 14.82 -16.90
CA TYR A 149 2.56 13.98 -18.09
C TYR A 149 2.37 14.91 -19.29
N ILE A 150 3.45 15.54 -19.74
CA ILE A 150 3.46 16.11 -21.09
C ILE A 150 3.78 14.95 -22.02
N ALA A 151 2.73 14.33 -22.56
CA ALA A 151 2.86 13.55 -23.78
C ALA A 151 3.15 14.55 -24.91
N HIS A 152 4.42 14.73 -25.28
CA HIS A 152 4.73 15.37 -26.55
C HIS A 152 4.47 14.35 -27.66
N SER A 153 3.33 14.47 -28.33
CA SER A 153 3.14 13.94 -29.67
C SER A 153 4.07 14.73 -30.60
N TRP A 154 5.14 14.10 -31.04
CA TRP A 154 5.90 14.60 -32.19
C TRP A 154 5.16 14.13 -33.45
N SER A 155 4.45 15.06 -34.08
CA SER A 155 4.05 14.95 -35.48
C SER A 155 5.30 15.08 -36.32
N VAL A 156 5.70 13.98 -36.95
CA VAL A 156 6.72 13.98 -38.00
C VAL A 156 6.10 14.67 -39.22
N THR A 157 6.71 15.76 -39.67
CA THR A 157 6.44 16.35 -40.99
C THR A 157 7.58 15.96 -41.90
#